data_AF-A0A8B3LD45-F1
#
_entry.id   AF-A0A8B3LD45-F1
#
_cell.length_a   1.000
_cell.length_b   1.000
_cell.length_c   1.000
_cell.angle_alpha   90.00
_cell.angle_beta   90.00
_cell.angle_gamma   90.00
#
_symmetry.space_group_name_H-M   'P 1'
#
loop_
_entity.id
_entity.type
_entity.pdbx_description
1 polymer ?
#
loop_
_entity_poly.entity_id
_entity_poly.type
_entity_poly.pdbx_seq_one_letter_code
_entity_poly.pdbx_strand_id
1 'polypeptide(L)'
;MEHDLAKGPASDAAPTGRGRSRTTKAFWRKIRQPLAQSRFVKNAIASLFAQFVRFVRLTNRVVEGSARFSGGAYTEFEPGIIALWHGQHLLTPAYYPKRKPLVAMVSRSADAELNALMLEKFGIEAVRGSGGRENARHLDKGGAKALIALKKSLAVGKNVAMIADIPHGTPRDAGLGIVLLARLSGRPLVPVAITTSRRKVLEKSW
;
A
#
# COMPACT_ATOMS: atom_id res chain seq x y z
N MET A 1 -8.87 35.18 75.11
CA MET A 1 -8.37 36.38 74.41
C MET A 1 -8.04 35.95 72.99
N GLU A 2 -9.00 35.83 72.06
CA GLU A 2 -10.00 36.85 71.66
C GLU A 2 -9.26 38.18 71.44
N HIS A 3 -9.18 38.82 70.28
CA HIS A 3 -9.97 38.97 69.05
C HIS A 3 -8.97 39.54 67.98
N ASP A 4 -9.17 39.68 66.67
CA ASP A 4 -10.37 39.73 65.86
C ASP A 4 -10.05 39.54 64.35
N LEU A 5 -11.13 39.27 63.64
CA LEU A 5 -11.45 39.07 62.24
C LEU A 5 -10.90 40.06 61.20
N ALA A 6 -10.71 39.58 59.96
CA ALA A 6 -11.45 40.10 58.80
C ALA A 6 -11.37 39.16 57.58
N LYS A 7 -12.55 38.80 57.06
CA LYS A 7 -12.82 37.96 55.90
C LYS A 7 -13.14 38.88 54.70
N GLY A 8 -12.58 38.62 53.52
CA GLY A 8 -12.87 39.33 52.25
C GLY A 8 -12.98 38.35 51.07
N PRO A 9 -13.71 38.68 49.99
CA PRO A 9 -14.70 37.78 49.39
C PRO A 9 -14.17 36.84 48.29
N ALA A 10 -14.97 35.81 48.03
CA ALA A 10 -14.89 34.98 46.83
C ALA A 10 -15.03 35.83 45.56
N SER A 11 -14.20 35.53 44.55
CA SER A 11 -14.52 35.89 43.17
C SER A 11 -14.46 34.64 42.30
N ASP A 12 -15.62 34.28 41.79
CA ASP A 12 -15.82 33.32 40.72
C ASP A 12 -15.13 33.82 39.44
N ALA A 13 -14.15 33.07 38.95
CA ALA A 13 -13.73 33.14 37.56
C ALA A 13 -14.16 31.84 36.87
N ALA A 14 -15.35 31.88 36.27
CA ALA A 14 -15.86 30.84 35.39
C ALA A 14 -14.89 30.57 34.22
N PRO A 15 -14.70 29.31 33.79
CA PRO A 15 -14.01 29.04 32.53
C PRO A 15 -14.91 29.47 31.37
N THR A 16 -14.59 30.62 30.77
CA THR A 16 -15.23 31.10 29.55
C THR A 16 -14.77 30.26 28.35
N GLY A 17 -15.66 29.38 27.91
CA GLY A 17 -15.96 29.14 26.51
C GLY A 17 -14.83 28.66 25.58
N ARG A 18 -14.91 27.37 25.22
CA ARG A 18 -14.87 26.95 23.79
C ARG A 18 -15.72 25.68 23.61
N GLY A 19 -17.00 25.80 23.94
CA GLY A 19 -18.06 24.81 23.66
C GLY A 19 -18.48 24.74 22.19
N ARG A 20 -17.55 24.96 21.24
CA ARG A 20 -17.79 24.74 19.80
C ARG A 20 -16.97 23.54 19.37
N SER A 21 -17.66 22.53 18.80
CA SER A 21 -17.11 21.39 18.05
C SER A 21 -17.12 20.01 18.73
N ARG A 22 -18.21 19.63 19.40
CA ARG A 22 -18.51 18.22 19.70
C ARG A 22 -19.56 17.64 18.72
N THR A 23 -20.58 18.43 18.42
CA THR A 23 -21.66 18.13 17.46
C THR A 23 -21.19 18.14 16.01
N THR A 24 -20.36 19.12 15.60
CA THR A 24 -19.77 19.14 14.25
C THR A 24 -18.84 17.95 14.05
N LYS A 25 -17.95 17.62 15.01
CA LYS A 25 -17.10 16.42 14.92
C LYS A 25 -17.91 15.12 14.79
N ALA A 26 -19.01 14.99 15.53
CA ALA A 26 -19.88 13.81 15.45
C ALA A 26 -20.63 13.72 14.11
N PHE A 27 -21.18 14.83 13.63
CA PHE A 27 -21.84 14.93 12.32
C PHE A 27 -20.86 14.66 11.17
N TRP A 28 -19.66 15.25 11.21
CA TRP A 28 -18.58 14.99 10.27
C TRP A 28 -18.14 13.52 10.29
N ARG A 29 -18.09 12.86 11.46
CA ARG A 29 -17.77 11.43 11.57
C ARG A 29 -18.87 10.55 10.95
N LYS A 30 -20.14 10.91 11.18
CA LYS A 30 -21.33 10.22 10.65
C LYS A 30 -21.46 10.32 9.12
N ILE A 31 -20.97 11.40 8.52
CA ILE A 31 -20.90 11.57 7.06
C ILE A 31 -19.62 10.94 6.47
N ARG A 32 -18.47 11.08 7.14
CA ARG A 32 -17.17 10.57 6.63
C ARG A 32 -17.09 9.05 6.60
N GLN A 33 -17.65 8.34 7.58
CA GLN A 33 -17.62 6.87 7.60
C GLN A 33 -18.32 6.22 6.39
N PRO A 34 -19.58 6.56 6.04
CA PRO A 34 -20.24 6.00 4.87
C PRO A 34 -19.64 6.47 3.54
N LEU A 35 -19.17 7.73 3.45
CA LEU A 35 -18.46 8.19 2.25
C LEU A 35 -17.13 7.47 2.04
N ALA A 36 -16.33 7.25 3.09
CA ALA A 36 -15.06 6.53 2.99
C ALA A 36 -15.25 5.05 2.61
N GLN A 37 -16.42 4.47 2.89
CA GLN A 37 -16.77 3.11 2.49
C GLN A 37 -17.45 3.02 1.11
N SER A 38 -17.85 4.15 0.53
CA SER A 38 -18.48 4.18 -0.79
C SER A 38 -17.53 3.69 -1.88
N ARG A 39 -17.98 2.71 -2.66
CA ARG A 39 -17.25 2.21 -3.84
C ARG A 39 -16.97 3.32 -4.85
N PHE A 40 -17.89 4.28 -4.98
CA PHE A 40 -17.72 5.42 -5.87
C PHE A 40 -16.55 6.30 -5.42
N VAL A 41 -16.52 6.67 -4.13
CA VAL A 41 -15.45 7.49 -3.55
C VAL A 41 -14.10 6.78 -3.65
N LYS A 42 -14.04 5.49 -3.31
CA LYS A 42 -12.81 4.68 -3.44
C LYS A 42 -12.32 4.65 -4.89
N ASN A 43 -13.21 4.48 -5.87
CA ASN A 43 -12.86 4.52 -7.29
C ASN A 43 -12.40 5.91 -7.74
N ALA A 44 -13.03 6.99 -7.27
CA ALA A 44 -12.61 8.35 -7.57
C ALA A 44 -11.20 8.63 -7.03
N ILE A 45 -10.94 8.25 -5.76
CA ILE A 45 -9.61 8.36 -5.13
C ILE A 45 -8.57 7.53 -5.89
N ALA A 46 -8.88 6.27 -6.20
CA ALA A 46 -7.97 5.41 -6.96
C ALA A 46 -7.68 5.95 -8.37
N SER A 47 -8.67 6.55 -9.03
CA SER A 47 -8.51 7.18 -10.34
C SER A 47 -7.63 8.42 -10.25
N LEU A 48 -7.87 9.29 -9.25
CA LEU A 48 -7.05 10.47 -9.00
C LEU A 48 -5.59 10.07 -8.72
N PHE A 49 -5.37 9.04 -7.90
CA PHE A 49 -4.04 8.55 -7.60
C PHE A 49 -3.36 7.95 -8.84
N ALA A 50 -4.09 7.19 -9.66
CA ALA A 50 -3.57 6.68 -10.93
C ALA A 50 -3.17 7.81 -11.89
N GLN A 51 -3.98 8.88 -12.01
CA GLN A 51 -3.63 10.05 -12.82
C GLN A 51 -2.44 10.81 -12.24
N PHE A 52 -2.34 10.93 -10.93
CA PHE A 52 -1.19 11.53 -10.27
C PHE A 52 0.10 10.76 -10.58
N VAL A 53 0.10 9.43 -10.46
CA VAL A 53 1.28 8.61 -10.79
C VAL A 53 1.63 8.71 -12.29
N ARG A 54 0.64 8.77 -13.18
CA ARG A 54 0.87 9.06 -14.62
C ARG A 54 1.52 10.43 -14.82
N PHE A 55 1.02 11.45 -14.15
CA PHE A 55 1.56 12.81 -14.21
C PHE A 55 3.01 12.85 -13.72
N VAL A 56 3.32 12.16 -12.62
CA VAL A 56 4.71 12.02 -12.14
C VAL A 56 5.58 11.38 -13.22
N ARG A 57 5.15 10.28 -13.85
CA ARG A 57 5.91 9.66 -14.94
C ARG A 57 6.09 10.61 -16.14
N LEU A 58 5.07 11.38 -16.51
CA LEU A 58 5.13 12.29 -17.66
C LEU A 58 6.07 13.48 -17.41
N THR A 59 6.17 13.95 -16.17
CA THR A 59 6.94 15.15 -15.81
C THR A 59 8.37 14.86 -15.34
N ASN A 60 8.73 13.59 -15.15
CA ASN A 60 10.04 13.19 -14.67
C ASN A 60 10.83 12.44 -15.76
N ARG A 61 12.10 12.81 -15.91
CA ARG A 61 13.05 12.11 -16.76
C ARG A 61 13.64 10.91 -16.02
N VAL A 62 13.81 9.81 -16.74
CA VAL A 62 14.56 8.65 -16.24
C VAL A 62 16.05 8.98 -16.24
N VAL A 63 16.72 8.75 -15.11
CA VAL A 63 18.16 8.97 -14.97
C VAL A 63 18.94 8.01 -15.87
N GLU A 64 20.01 8.49 -16.49
CA GLU A 64 20.89 7.67 -17.32
C GLU A 64 21.46 6.48 -16.52
N GLY A 65 21.60 5.32 -17.17
CA GLY A 65 21.99 4.07 -16.51
C GLY A 65 20.86 3.34 -15.77
N SER A 66 19.67 3.93 -15.64
CA SER A 66 18.50 3.21 -15.10
C SER A 66 18.09 2.06 -16.03
N ALA A 67 17.65 0.94 -15.44
CA ALA A 67 17.12 -0.18 -16.21
C ALA A 67 15.95 0.26 -17.10
N ARG A 68 15.97 -0.16 -18.37
CA ARG A 68 14.87 0.11 -19.30
C ARG A 68 13.69 -0.79 -19.01
N PHE A 69 12.54 -0.19 -18.67
CA PHE A 69 11.28 -0.93 -18.43
C PHE A 69 10.59 -1.41 -19.70
N SER A 70 10.93 -0.90 -20.88
CA SER A 70 10.37 -1.38 -22.16
C SER A 70 11.51 -1.82 -23.06
N GLY A 71 11.47 -3.07 -23.53
CA GLY A 71 12.52 -3.65 -24.39
C GLY A 71 13.91 -3.68 -23.74
N GLY A 72 13.97 -3.66 -22.41
CA GLY A 72 15.22 -3.81 -21.65
C GLY A 72 15.46 -5.24 -21.20
N ALA A 73 16.62 -5.49 -20.59
CA ALA A 73 17.10 -6.82 -20.20
C ALA A 73 16.10 -7.65 -19.36
N TYR A 74 15.16 -7.03 -18.63
CA TYR A 74 14.18 -7.78 -17.85
C TYR A 74 13.26 -8.67 -18.70
N THR A 75 13.11 -8.38 -20.02
CA THR A 75 12.26 -9.20 -20.91
C THR A 75 12.76 -10.63 -21.07
N GLU A 76 14.06 -10.87 -20.86
CA GLU A 76 14.67 -12.20 -20.90
C GLU A 76 14.26 -13.06 -19.70
N PHE A 77 13.87 -12.42 -18.60
CA PHE A 77 13.42 -13.09 -17.37
C PHE A 77 11.91 -13.30 -17.33
N GLU A 78 11.17 -12.96 -18.39
CA GLU A 78 9.72 -13.10 -18.43
C GLU A 78 9.25 -14.49 -18.92
N PRO A 79 8.20 -15.09 -18.33
CA PRO A 79 7.46 -14.58 -17.17
C PRO A 79 8.27 -14.71 -15.88
N GLY A 80 8.30 -13.62 -15.11
CA GLY A 80 9.08 -13.49 -13.88
C GLY A 80 8.23 -13.05 -12.69
N ILE A 81 8.84 -13.16 -11.51
CA ILE A 81 8.27 -12.70 -10.24
C ILE A 81 8.92 -11.35 -9.91
N ILE A 82 8.19 -10.27 -10.13
CA ILE A 82 8.61 -8.91 -9.82
C ILE A 82 8.58 -8.74 -8.29
N ALA A 83 9.76 -8.62 -7.70
CA ALA A 83 9.96 -8.44 -6.27
C ALA A 83 10.13 -6.94 -5.96
N LEU A 84 9.25 -6.41 -5.11
CA LEU A 84 9.23 -5.00 -4.72
C LEU A 84 9.33 -4.90 -3.20
N TRP A 85 9.90 -3.81 -2.70
CA TRP A 85 9.82 -3.48 -1.28
C TRP A 85 8.56 -2.66 -0.95
N HIS A 86 8.10 -2.73 0.30
CA HIS A 86 7.15 -1.76 0.81
C HIS A 86 7.70 -0.33 0.60
N GLY A 87 6.81 0.58 0.22
CA GLY A 87 7.17 1.98 -0.10
C GLY A 87 7.78 2.23 -1.49
N GLN A 88 8.21 1.21 -2.23
CA GLN A 88 8.80 1.39 -3.57
C GLN A 88 7.93 0.88 -4.74
N HIS A 89 6.74 0.37 -4.45
CA HIS A 89 5.82 -0.20 -5.44
C HIS A 89 4.83 0.82 -6.04
N LEU A 90 4.67 2.00 -5.43
CA LEU A 90 3.60 2.96 -5.80
C LEU A 90 3.72 3.48 -7.23
N LEU A 91 4.94 3.69 -7.72
CA LEU A 91 5.18 4.19 -9.07
C LEU A 91 5.18 3.05 -10.12
N THR A 92 5.46 1.82 -9.69
CA THR A 92 5.68 0.67 -10.59
C THR A 92 4.59 0.47 -11.64
N PRO A 93 3.28 0.56 -11.33
CA PRO A 93 2.22 0.38 -12.32
C PRO A 93 2.29 1.32 -13.52
N ALA A 94 2.77 2.56 -13.34
CA ALA A 94 2.89 3.50 -14.45
C ALA A 94 4.11 3.24 -15.33
N TYR A 95 5.15 2.58 -14.81
CA TYR A 95 6.36 2.23 -15.56
C TYR A 95 6.30 0.82 -16.15
N TYR A 96 5.40 -0.03 -15.66
CA TYR A 96 5.26 -1.38 -16.17
C TYR A 96 4.84 -1.40 -17.66
N PRO A 97 5.56 -2.13 -18.53
CA PRO A 97 5.26 -2.26 -19.95
C PRO A 97 3.92 -2.97 -20.18
N LYS A 98 3.08 -2.48 -21.09
CA LYS A 98 1.81 -3.14 -21.44
C LYS A 98 1.95 -4.41 -22.28
N ARG A 99 3.18 -4.89 -22.53
CA ARG A 99 3.47 -6.00 -23.45
C ARG A 99 3.02 -7.37 -22.93
N LYS A 100 3.09 -7.58 -21.61
CA LYS A 100 2.75 -8.85 -20.96
C LYS A 100 1.81 -8.59 -19.79
N PRO A 101 0.72 -9.37 -19.62
CA PRO A 101 -0.17 -9.19 -18.47
C PRO A 101 0.56 -9.38 -17.14
N LEU A 102 0.13 -8.63 -16.13
CA LEU A 102 0.69 -8.67 -14.78
C LEU A 102 -0.41 -8.98 -13.78
N VAL A 103 -0.08 -9.85 -12.82
CA VAL A 103 -0.94 -10.16 -11.68
C VAL A 103 -0.20 -9.81 -10.38
N ALA A 104 -0.72 -8.85 -9.62
CA ALA A 104 -0.13 -8.44 -8.36
C ALA A 104 -0.83 -9.09 -7.17
N MET A 105 -0.06 -9.54 -6.17
CA MET A 105 -0.61 -9.96 -4.89
C MET A 105 -0.90 -8.74 -4.02
N VAL A 106 -2.12 -8.67 -3.49
CA VAL A 106 -2.57 -7.55 -2.64
C VAL A 106 -3.22 -8.10 -1.37
N SER A 107 -2.91 -7.50 -0.21
CA SER A 107 -3.50 -7.86 1.08
C SER A 107 -5.03 -7.78 1.07
N ARG A 108 -5.70 -8.58 1.89
CA ARG A 108 -7.17 -8.55 2.07
C ARG A 108 -7.66 -7.39 2.97
N SER A 109 -6.77 -6.53 3.45
CA SER A 109 -7.16 -5.39 4.30
C SER A 109 -7.99 -4.36 3.53
N ALA A 110 -8.80 -3.61 4.29
CA ALA A 110 -9.58 -2.49 3.73
C ALA A 110 -8.65 -1.42 3.11
N ASP A 111 -7.49 -1.18 3.71
CA ASP A 111 -6.51 -0.20 3.21
C ASP A 111 -5.90 -0.64 1.87
N ALA A 112 -5.71 -1.94 1.69
CA ALA A 112 -5.17 -2.50 0.45
C ALA A 112 -6.22 -2.59 -0.67
N GLU A 113 -7.48 -2.24 -0.42
CA GLU A 113 -8.51 -2.12 -1.46
C GLU A 113 -8.20 -0.98 -2.43
N LEU A 114 -7.73 0.17 -1.93
CA LEU A 114 -7.35 1.30 -2.79
C LEU A 114 -6.19 0.94 -3.72
N ASN A 115 -5.23 0.14 -3.23
CA ASN A 115 -4.13 -0.36 -4.06
C ASN A 115 -4.64 -1.30 -5.17
N ALA A 116 -5.56 -2.21 -4.87
CA ALA A 116 -6.16 -3.08 -5.88
C ALA A 116 -6.91 -2.28 -6.96
N LEU A 117 -7.75 -1.32 -6.55
CA LEU A 117 -8.47 -0.44 -7.49
C LEU A 117 -7.51 0.39 -8.34
N MET A 118 -6.38 0.85 -7.77
CA MET A 118 -5.36 1.57 -8.53
C MET A 118 -4.72 0.66 -9.58
N LEU A 119 -4.33 -0.57 -9.22
CA LEU A 119 -3.75 -1.54 -10.13
C LEU A 119 -4.67 -1.83 -11.32
N GLU A 120 -5.98 -1.96 -11.07
CA GLU A 120 -6.99 -2.11 -12.13
C GLU A 120 -7.00 -0.92 -13.11
N LYS A 121 -6.79 0.32 -12.64
CA LYS A 121 -6.66 1.50 -13.53
C LYS A 121 -5.44 1.43 -14.45
N PHE A 122 -4.47 0.57 -14.15
CA PHE A 122 -3.31 0.28 -15.00
C PHE A 122 -3.46 -1.03 -15.79
N GLY A 123 -4.60 -1.73 -15.68
CA GLY A 123 -4.84 -3.02 -16.33
C GLY A 123 -4.09 -4.19 -15.68
N ILE A 124 -3.74 -4.05 -14.40
CA ILE A 124 -3.05 -5.07 -13.60
C ILE A 124 -4.10 -5.81 -12.77
N GLU A 125 -4.11 -7.13 -12.89
CA GLU A 125 -5.01 -7.99 -12.11
C GLU A 125 -4.52 -8.08 -10.65
N ALA A 126 -5.44 -8.10 -9.69
CA ALA A 126 -5.10 -8.24 -8.27
C ALA A 126 -5.55 -9.61 -7.73
N VAL A 127 -4.61 -10.40 -7.22
CA VAL A 127 -4.88 -11.61 -6.43
C VAL A 127 -4.87 -11.24 -4.95
N ARG A 128 -5.97 -11.50 -4.25
CA ARG A 128 -6.11 -11.17 -2.83
C ARG A 128 -5.51 -12.26 -1.94
N GLY A 129 -4.58 -11.90 -1.06
CA GLY A 129 -3.97 -12.84 -0.10
C GLY A 129 -3.14 -12.14 0.97
N SER A 130 -2.90 -12.82 2.09
CA SER A 130 -2.05 -12.34 3.19
C SER A 130 -0.95 -13.36 3.46
N GLY A 131 0.32 -12.92 3.46
CA GLY A 131 1.45 -13.67 3.99
C GLY A 131 2.00 -12.94 5.21
N GLY A 132 2.44 -13.67 6.24
CA GLY A 132 3.17 -13.07 7.37
C GLY A 132 2.34 -12.63 8.58
N ARG A 133 1.25 -13.32 8.93
CA ARG A 133 0.65 -13.16 10.28
C ARG A 133 0.96 -14.39 11.12
N GLU A 134 1.80 -14.22 12.14
CA GLU A 134 2.32 -15.26 13.02
C GLU A 134 1.29 -15.84 14.03
N ASN A 135 0.00 -15.56 13.86
CA ASN A 135 -1.01 -16.09 14.78
C ASN A 135 -1.35 -17.54 14.41
N ALA A 136 -0.68 -18.48 15.07
CA ALA A 136 -0.86 -19.93 14.99
C ALA A 136 -2.30 -20.43 15.18
N ARG A 137 -3.24 -19.58 15.61
CA ARG A 137 -4.67 -19.91 15.73
C ARG A 137 -5.46 -19.77 14.43
N HIS A 138 -4.89 -19.15 13.40
CA HIS A 138 -5.44 -19.15 12.04
C HIS A 138 -4.30 -19.32 11.04
N LEU A 139 -4.00 -20.56 10.69
CA LEU A 139 -3.36 -20.90 9.41
C LEU A 139 -4.22 -20.30 8.29
N ASP A 140 -3.90 -19.07 7.93
CA ASP A 140 -4.75 -18.23 7.10
C ASP A 140 -4.67 -18.76 5.66
N LYS A 141 -5.64 -19.58 5.27
CA LYS A 141 -5.74 -20.25 3.95
C LYS A 141 -5.64 -19.27 2.77
N GLY A 142 -5.79 -17.96 3.00
CA GLY A 142 -5.66 -16.93 1.99
C GLY A 142 -4.25 -16.78 1.41
N GLY A 143 -3.19 -16.98 2.20
CA GLY A 143 -1.81 -16.92 1.71
C GLY A 143 -1.49 -18.05 0.72
N ALA A 144 -1.82 -19.28 1.10
CA ALA A 144 -1.66 -20.45 0.23
C ALA A 144 -2.50 -20.37 -1.04
N LYS A 145 -3.77 -19.94 -0.94
CA LYS A 145 -4.63 -19.71 -2.12
C LYS A 145 -4.04 -18.67 -3.06
N ALA A 146 -3.52 -17.56 -2.54
CA ALA A 146 -2.86 -16.55 -3.36
C ALA A 146 -1.60 -17.09 -4.03
N LEU A 147 -0.75 -17.82 -3.30
CA LEU A 147 0.44 -18.46 -3.87
C LEU A 147 0.08 -19.40 -5.03
N ILE A 148 -0.95 -20.22 -4.87
CA ILE A 148 -1.46 -21.11 -5.92
C ILE A 148 -1.97 -20.30 -7.12
N ALA A 149 -2.72 -19.22 -6.89
CA ALA A 149 -3.22 -18.37 -7.94
C ALA A 149 -2.09 -17.69 -8.73
N LEU A 150 -1.06 -17.16 -8.04
CA LEU A 150 0.13 -16.58 -8.68
C LEU A 150 0.90 -17.62 -9.49
N LYS A 151 1.09 -18.84 -8.96
CA LYS A 151 1.71 -19.95 -9.70
C LYS A 151 0.95 -20.27 -10.98
N LYS A 152 -0.39 -20.30 -10.92
CA LYS A 152 -1.24 -20.52 -12.10
C LYS A 152 -1.08 -19.38 -13.12
N SER A 153 -1.02 -18.13 -12.66
CA SER A 153 -0.78 -16.96 -13.52
C SER A 153 0.58 -17.04 -14.23
N LEU A 154 1.64 -17.44 -13.53
CA LEU A 154 2.97 -17.68 -14.10
C LEU A 154 2.94 -18.82 -15.14
N ALA A 155 2.19 -19.89 -14.87
CA ALA A 155 2.08 -21.03 -15.78
C ALA A 155 1.43 -20.66 -17.12
N VAL A 156 0.47 -19.74 -17.13
CA VAL A 156 -0.16 -19.23 -18.36
C VAL A 156 0.59 -18.03 -18.97
N GLY A 157 1.82 -17.77 -18.54
CA GLY A 157 2.73 -16.82 -19.18
C GLY A 157 2.60 -15.36 -18.73
N LYS A 158 1.81 -15.07 -17.69
CA LYS A 158 1.73 -13.72 -17.07
C LYS A 158 2.93 -13.50 -16.16
N ASN A 159 3.35 -12.24 -16.02
CA ASN A 159 4.21 -11.86 -14.90
C ASN A 159 3.39 -11.80 -13.62
N VAL A 160 4.07 -11.90 -12.48
CA VAL A 160 3.47 -11.64 -11.17
C VAL A 160 4.27 -10.61 -10.40
N ALA A 161 3.60 -9.84 -9.54
CA ALA A 161 4.26 -8.91 -8.63
C ALA A 161 3.93 -9.26 -7.18
N MET A 162 4.95 -9.26 -6.33
CA MET A 162 4.82 -9.46 -4.89
C MET A 162 5.64 -8.41 -4.16
N ILE A 163 5.08 -7.93 -3.06
CA ILE A 163 5.89 -7.22 -2.07
C ILE A 163 6.67 -8.27 -1.29
N ALA A 164 8.00 -8.20 -1.34
CA ALA A 164 8.90 -9.25 -0.89
C ALA A 164 9.12 -9.22 0.62
N ASP A 165 9.12 -8.03 1.24
CA ASP A 165 9.32 -7.86 2.66
C ASP A 165 8.06 -8.13 3.49
N ILE A 166 8.29 -8.66 4.70
CA ILE A 166 7.24 -9.02 5.65
C ILE A 166 6.96 -7.84 6.60
N PRO A 167 5.69 -7.53 6.92
CA PRO A 167 5.35 -6.54 7.93
C PRO A 167 5.94 -6.89 9.30
N HIS A 168 6.42 -5.88 10.05
CA HIS A 168 6.93 -6.00 11.42
C HIS A 168 8.20 -6.87 11.59
N GLY A 169 8.87 -7.23 10.49
CA GLY A 169 10.21 -7.84 10.52
C GLY A 169 11.32 -6.81 10.27
N THR A 170 12.53 -7.27 9.96
CA THR A 170 13.61 -6.41 9.49
C THR A 170 13.21 -5.79 8.14
N PRO A 171 13.22 -4.45 7.99
CA PRO A 171 12.89 -3.82 6.73
C PRO A 171 13.76 -4.34 5.58
N ARG A 172 13.14 -4.58 4.42
CA ARG A 172 13.82 -5.12 3.22
C ARG A 172 14.46 -6.51 3.42
N ASP A 173 13.92 -7.29 4.33
CA ASP A 173 14.21 -8.73 4.42
C ASP A 173 13.11 -9.54 3.71
N ALA A 174 13.50 -10.42 2.79
CA ALA A 174 12.57 -11.11 1.93
C ALA A 174 11.92 -12.31 2.64
N GLY A 175 10.59 -12.35 2.62
CA GLY A 175 9.84 -13.46 3.22
C GLY A 175 9.94 -14.76 2.42
N LEU A 176 9.86 -15.90 3.11
CA LEU A 176 9.89 -17.23 2.49
C LEU A 176 8.80 -17.45 1.42
N GLY A 177 7.69 -16.71 1.49
CA GLY A 177 6.60 -16.83 0.51
C GLY A 177 7.01 -16.54 -0.94
N ILE A 178 7.84 -15.51 -1.16
CA ILE A 178 8.29 -15.16 -2.51
C ILE A 178 9.32 -16.17 -3.04
N VAL A 179 10.21 -16.65 -2.15
CA VAL A 179 11.18 -17.71 -2.44
C VAL A 179 10.47 -19.01 -2.78
N LEU A 180 9.43 -19.36 -2.02
CA LEU A 180 8.60 -20.54 -2.28
C LEU A 180 7.88 -20.43 -3.63
N LEU A 181 7.35 -19.26 -3.99
CA LEU A 181 6.75 -19.07 -5.31
C LEU A 181 7.77 -19.31 -6.43
N ALA A 182 8.97 -18.73 -6.31
CA ALA A 182 10.05 -18.93 -7.28
C ALA A 182 10.41 -20.41 -7.41
N ARG A 183 10.61 -21.10 -6.29
CA ARG A 183 10.91 -22.54 -6.26
C ARG A 183 9.81 -23.38 -6.91
N LEU A 184 8.54 -23.13 -6.58
CA LEU A 184 7.41 -23.92 -7.09
C LEU A 184 7.07 -23.64 -8.54
N SER A 185 7.36 -22.43 -9.03
CA SER A 185 7.06 -22.02 -10.41
C SER A 185 8.24 -22.21 -11.37
N GLY A 186 9.46 -22.35 -10.84
CA GLY A 186 10.69 -22.36 -11.64
C GLY A 186 10.99 -21.01 -12.31
N ARG A 187 10.35 -19.92 -11.87
CA ARG A 187 10.48 -18.59 -12.48
C ARG A 187 11.47 -17.72 -11.69
N PRO A 188 12.23 -16.85 -12.37
CA PRO A 188 13.20 -16.00 -11.72
C PRO A 188 12.54 -14.92 -10.85
N LEU A 189 13.22 -14.53 -9.78
CA LEU A 189 12.93 -13.32 -9.04
C LEU A 189 13.58 -12.14 -9.77
N VAL A 190 12.80 -11.10 -10.04
CA VAL A 190 13.25 -9.87 -10.70
C VAL A 190 13.09 -8.71 -9.70
N PRO A 191 14.14 -8.34 -8.96
CA PRO A 191 14.08 -7.21 -8.04
C PRO A 191 13.88 -5.90 -8.81
N VAL A 192 12.88 -5.12 -8.41
CA VAL A 192 12.58 -3.82 -9.01
C VAL A 192 12.45 -2.77 -7.92
N ALA A 193 13.02 -1.60 -8.18
CA ALA A 193 12.84 -0.44 -7.33
C ALA A 193 12.72 0.81 -8.22
N ILE A 194 11.72 1.64 -7.93
CA ILE A 194 11.60 2.97 -8.53
C ILE A 194 11.75 4.00 -7.43
N THR A 195 12.63 4.98 -7.65
CA THR A 195 12.87 6.05 -6.69
C THR A 195 12.97 7.37 -7.43
N THR A 196 12.60 8.44 -6.74
CA THR A 196 12.71 9.82 -7.22
C THR A 196 13.80 10.54 -6.44
N SER A 197 14.44 11.53 -7.07
CA SER A 197 15.43 12.40 -6.42
C SER A 197 14.82 13.17 -5.24
N ARG A 198 13.58 13.63 -5.40
CA ARG A 198 12.77 14.23 -4.34
C ARG A 198 11.83 13.18 -3.77
N ARG A 199 12.13 12.69 -2.57
CA ARG A 199 11.29 11.74 -1.83
C ARG A 199 11.32 12.05 -0.34
N LYS A 200 10.27 11.65 0.36
CA LYS A 200 10.22 11.63 1.82
C LYS A 200 10.08 10.19 2.28
N VAL A 201 11.05 9.70 3.04
CA VAL A 201 10.97 8.39 3.69
C VAL A 201 10.18 8.56 4.98
N LEU A 202 9.19 7.69 5.19
CA LEU A 202 8.39 7.68 6.40
C LEU A 202 8.94 6.57 7.30
N GLU A 203 9.91 6.92 8.15
CA GLU A 203 10.65 5.97 9.01
C GLU A 203 9.76 5.14 9.95
N LYS A 204 8.54 5.59 10.23
CA LYS A 204 7.58 4.92 11.14
C LYS A 204 6.46 4.18 10.41
N SER A 205 6.54 4.08 9.08
CA SER A 205 5.48 3.49 8.26
C SER A 205 5.73 2.04 7.87
N TRP A 206 6.94 1.51 8.11
CA TRP A 206 7.27 0.10 7.93
C TRP A 206 8.45 -0.30 8.82
#